data_AF-A0A286U4L3-F1
#
_entry.id   AF-A0A286U4L3-F1
#
_cell.length_a   1.000
_cell.length_b   1.000
_cell.length_c   1.000
_cell.angle_alpha   90.00
_cell.angle_beta   90.00
_cell.angle_gamma   90.00
#
_symmetry.space_group_name_H-M   'P 1'
#
loop_
_entity.id
_entity.type
_entity.pdbx_description
1 polymer ?
#
loop_
_entity_poly.entity_id
_entity_poly.type
_entity_poly.pdbx_seq_one_letter_code
_entity_poly.pdbx_strand_id
1 'polypeptide(L)'
;MSTSKPSRILLIVIICLCSALAFSILALLANIFEKKVEGKNPFFRVVELTDDTEDPTIWGKNFPQQYDDYNRTVDMMRTKYGGSEGIPREPTEDDPRDVTSYSKLDIIPQLKLMWAGYAFAKDFREERGHAYMLEDQLFTGRHIVPQPGTCMNCHASVYVPFKKLGDGDIIKGSEKFNPMPYKEAMKHVKYPVSCIDCHDSQTMELRVTRPAFIAGIREVKALEGIPDYDVNTMATHQEMRTFACAQCHVEYYFKGDQKRLVYPWSKGLKVENMLEYYDEVGFKDWQHKETGAPMLKVQHPEFEMWSQGIHAQAGVSCADCHMPYQRVGALKISDHHVRSPLLNINNACQTCHKVSEDNLLKRTEKIQDRHVNLVHTTLDALVDLIYDIKKASKKGVSEDKIKIAQDFQRKASFYVDYVEAENSSGFHAAQEAARILGESINFSRLGQLALREDKN
;
A
#
# COMPACT_ATOMS: atom_id res chain seq x y z
N MET A 1 -80.53 0.08 -25.21
CA MET A 1 -79.18 -0.28 -24.73
C MET A 1 -79.28 -0.65 -23.25
N SER A 2 -79.42 -1.93 -22.93
CA SER A 2 -79.52 -2.42 -21.55
C SER A 2 -78.12 -2.70 -21.02
N THR A 3 -77.58 -1.81 -20.20
CA THR A 3 -76.31 -2.02 -19.49
C THR A 3 -76.50 -3.09 -18.44
N SER A 4 -76.00 -4.32 -18.68
CA SER A 4 -76.03 -5.40 -17.70
C SER A 4 -75.24 -4.99 -16.46
N LYS A 5 -75.90 -4.87 -15.31
CA LYS A 5 -75.23 -4.62 -14.04
C LYS A 5 -74.23 -5.77 -13.79
N PRO A 6 -72.96 -5.47 -13.43
CA PRO A 6 -71.99 -6.51 -13.13
C PRO A 6 -72.53 -7.39 -11.99
N SER A 7 -72.38 -8.71 -12.14
CA SER A 7 -72.72 -9.68 -11.09
C SER A 7 -72.07 -9.26 -9.78
N ARG A 8 -72.79 -9.35 -8.65
CA ARG A 8 -72.24 -9.06 -7.31
C ARG A 8 -70.91 -9.79 -7.06
N ILE A 9 -70.74 -10.98 -7.65
CA ILE A 9 -69.51 -11.77 -7.59
C ILE A 9 -68.35 -11.05 -8.28
N LEU A 10 -68.58 -10.48 -9.47
CA LEU A 10 -67.55 -9.72 -10.20
C LEU A 10 -67.13 -8.47 -9.42
N LEU A 11 -68.08 -7.79 -8.78
CA LEU A 11 -67.79 -6.63 -7.94
C LEU A 11 -66.93 -7.01 -6.73
N ILE A 12 -67.24 -8.13 -6.06
CA ILE A 12 -66.47 -8.65 -4.94
C ILE A 12 -65.06 -9.03 -5.37
N VAL A 13 -64.91 -9.71 -6.52
CA VAL A 13 -63.58 -10.09 -7.05
C VAL A 13 -62.73 -8.86 -7.37
N ILE A 14 -63.31 -7.83 -8.00
CA ILE A 14 -62.60 -6.58 -8.29
C ILE A 14 -62.17 -5.88 -6.99
N ILE A 15 -63.06 -5.81 -6.00
CA ILE A 15 -62.72 -5.23 -4.68
C ILE A 15 -61.58 -6.01 -4.03
N CYS A 16 -61.64 -7.35 -4.00
CA CYS A 16 -60.58 -8.18 -3.43
C CYS A 16 -59.24 -7.98 -4.16
N LEU A 17 -59.23 -7.91 -5.49
CA LEU A 17 -58.02 -7.66 -6.28
C LEU A 17 -57.44 -6.27 -6.04
N CYS A 18 -58.28 -5.24 -6.02
CA CYS A 18 -57.85 -3.88 -5.73
C CYS A 18 -57.32 -3.74 -4.29
N SER A 19 -57.96 -4.39 -3.31
CA SER A 19 -57.49 -4.42 -1.92
C SER A 19 -56.17 -5.17 -1.78
N ALA A 20 -56.00 -6.32 -2.46
CA ALA A 20 -54.75 -7.07 -2.45
C ALA A 20 -53.61 -6.25 -3.08
N LEU A 21 -53.86 -5.60 -4.23
CA LEU A 21 -52.87 -4.75 -4.89
C LEU A 21 -52.49 -3.53 -4.03
N ALA A 22 -53.47 -2.85 -3.44
CA ALA A 22 -53.23 -1.73 -2.53
C ALA A 22 -52.40 -2.16 -1.32
N PHE A 23 -52.70 -3.32 -0.72
CA PHE A 23 -51.93 -3.89 0.38
C PHE A 23 -50.49 -4.21 -0.03
N SER A 24 -50.28 -4.84 -1.19
CA SER A 24 -48.93 -5.14 -1.70
C SER A 24 -48.10 -3.88 -1.96
N ILE A 25 -48.71 -2.83 -2.52
CA ILE A 25 -48.04 -1.54 -2.74
C ILE A 25 -47.69 -0.89 -1.40
N LEU A 26 -48.61 -0.91 -0.43
CA LEU A 26 -48.37 -0.34 0.90
C LEU A 26 -47.27 -1.09 1.66
N ALA A 27 -47.27 -2.43 1.59
CA ALA A 27 -46.23 -3.27 2.18
C ALA A 27 -44.86 -3.02 1.54
N LEU A 28 -44.81 -2.85 0.22
CA LEU A 28 -43.57 -2.50 -0.49
C LEU A 28 -43.08 -1.10 -0.09
N LEU A 29 -43.97 -0.11 -0.02
CA LEU A 29 -43.63 1.25 0.42
C LEU A 29 -43.15 1.28 1.87
N ALA A 30 -43.81 0.53 2.77
CA ALA A 30 -43.39 0.38 4.16
C ALA A 30 -41.99 -0.26 4.24
N ASN A 31 -41.74 -1.35 3.51
CA ASN A 31 -40.42 -1.98 3.46
C ASN A 31 -39.34 -1.04 2.88
N ILE A 32 -39.63 -0.29 1.81
CA ILE A 32 -38.68 0.70 1.26
C ILE A 32 -38.41 1.81 2.28
N PHE A 33 -39.46 2.32 2.94
CA PHE A 33 -39.32 3.37 3.94
C PHE A 33 -38.52 2.88 5.16
N GLU A 34 -38.83 1.69 5.67
CA GLU A 34 -38.09 1.04 6.75
C GLU A 34 -36.62 0.85 6.35
N LYS A 35 -36.34 0.30 5.17
CA LYS A 35 -34.96 0.17 4.64
C LYS A 35 -34.25 1.52 4.48
N LYS A 36 -34.97 2.58 4.08
CA LYS A 36 -34.41 3.94 4.01
C LYS A 36 -34.16 4.54 5.40
N VAL A 37 -35.00 4.23 6.40
CA VAL A 37 -34.82 4.68 7.78
C VAL A 37 -33.67 3.92 8.45
N GLU A 38 -33.60 2.60 8.28
CA GLU A 38 -32.46 1.76 8.66
C GLU A 38 -31.16 2.28 8.02
N GLY A 39 -31.21 2.62 6.72
CA GLY A 39 -30.07 3.19 6.00
C GLY A 39 -29.64 4.57 6.47
N LYS A 40 -30.48 5.33 7.19
CA LYS A 40 -30.11 6.65 7.74
C LYS A 40 -29.28 6.54 9.03
N ASN A 41 -29.39 5.43 9.76
CA ASN A 41 -28.58 5.15 10.95
C ASN A 41 -27.96 3.74 10.80
N PRO A 42 -26.99 3.56 9.88
CA PRO A 42 -26.47 2.24 9.56
C PRO A 42 -25.65 1.59 10.69
N PHE A 43 -25.32 2.35 11.74
CA PHE A 43 -24.56 1.91 12.90
C PHE A 43 -25.01 2.61 14.19
N PHE A 44 -24.74 1.97 15.32
CA PHE A 44 -25.01 2.53 16.64
C PHE A 44 -24.06 3.70 16.94
N ARG A 45 -24.61 4.91 17.08
CA ARG A 45 -23.85 6.12 17.45
C ARG A 45 -23.91 6.30 18.97
N VAL A 46 -22.95 5.73 19.67
CA VAL A 46 -22.78 5.86 21.13
C VAL A 46 -22.12 7.20 21.48
N VAL A 47 -21.17 7.64 20.65
CA VAL A 47 -20.50 8.94 20.76
C VAL A 47 -20.53 9.68 19.43
N GLU A 48 -20.48 11.01 19.49
CA GLU A 48 -20.31 11.84 18.31
C GLU A 48 -18.87 11.73 17.79
N LEU A 49 -18.74 11.39 16.51
CA LEU A 49 -17.47 11.48 15.79
C LEU A 49 -17.52 12.77 14.97
N THR A 50 -16.38 13.44 14.87
CA THR A 50 -16.22 14.63 14.04
C THR A 50 -15.04 14.40 13.10
N ASP A 51 -14.90 15.31 12.14
CA ASP A 51 -13.76 15.30 11.23
C ASP A 51 -12.43 15.76 11.90
N ASP A 52 -12.41 15.87 13.23
CA ASP A 52 -11.22 16.12 14.05
C ASP A 52 -10.96 14.99 15.07
N THR A 53 -11.78 13.94 15.07
CA THR A 53 -11.65 12.80 15.99
C THR A 53 -10.58 11.83 15.47
N GLU A 54 -9.31 12.04 15.81
CA GLU A 54 -8.20 11.17 15.36
C GLU A 54 -7.96 9.94 16.28
N ASP A 55 -8.42 9.99 17.53
CA ASP A 55 -8.21 8.94 18.53
C ASP A 55 -9.09 7.71 18.23
N PRO A 56 -8.48 6.56 17.84
CA PRO A 56 -9.24 5.38 17.44
C PRO A 56 -10.05 4.77 18.59
N THR A 57 -9.69 5.02 19.86
CA THR A 57 -10.45 4.53 21.02
C THR A 57 -11.86 5.14 21.07
N ILE A 58 -12.04 6.36 20.56
CA ILE A 58 -13.34 7.02 20.48
C ILE A 58 -14.19 6.39 19.38
N TRP A 59 -13.60 6.07 18.23
CA TRP A 59 -14.27 5.33 17.15
C TRP A 59 -14.71 3.94 17.62
N GLY A 60 -13.87 3.26 18.40
CA GLY A 60 -14.17 1.94 18.97
C GLY A 60 -15.39 1.90 19.88
N LYS A 61 -15.86 3.04 20.43
CA LYS A 61 -17.14 3.09 21.17
C LYS A 61 -18.35 2.88 20.26
N ASN A 62 -18.25 3.30 19.00
CA ASN A 62 -19.29 3.10 17.98
C ASN A 62 -19.07 1.81 17.18
N PHE A 63 -17.80 1.41 16.98
CA PHE A 63 -17.39 0.29 16.14
C PHE A 63 -16.46 -0.69 16.88
N PRO A 64 -16.94 -1.31 17.98
CA PRO A 64 -16.07 -2.11 18.86
C PRO A 64 -15.43 -3.29 18.13
N GLN A 65 -16.14 -3.98 17.24
CA GLN A 65 -15.57 -5.15 16.55
C GLN A 65 -14.43 -4.75 15.59
N GLN A 66 -14.61 -3.68 14.82
CA GLN A 66 -13.58 -3.18 13.89
C GLN A 66 -12.38 -2.62 14.67
N TYR A 67 -12.62 -1.97 15.81
CA TYR A 67 -11.56 -1.47 16.67
C TYR A 67 -10.77 -2.59 17.34
N ASP A 68 -11.44 -3.65 17.79
CA ASP A 68 -10.77 -4.84 18.33
C ASP A 68 -9.88 -5.49 17.27
N ASP A 69 -10.39 -5.69 16.05
CA ASP A 69 -9.59 -6.21 14.92
C ASP A 69 -8.40 -5.30 14.57
N TYR A 70 -8.61 -3.98 14.55
CA TYR A 70 -7.54 -3.00 14.34
C TYR A 70 -6.43 -3.11 15.41
N ASN A 71 -6.80 -3.25 16.68
CA ASN A 71 -5.84 -3.43 17.77
C ASN A 71 -5.08 -4.75 17.66
N ARG A 72 -5.69 -5.80 17.10
CA ARG A 72 -5.04 -7.09 16.91
C ARG A 72 -3.90 -7.07 15.90
N THR A 73 -3.69 -5.97 15.18
CA THR A 73 -2.45 -5.79 14.38
C THR A 73 -1.17 -5.75 15.23
N VAL A 74 -1.28 -5.80 16.56
CA VAL A 74 -0.15 -6.13 17.45
C VAL A 74 0.30 -7.60 17.35
N ASP A 75 -0.57 -8.50 16.90
CA ASP A 75 -0.30 -9.93 16.80
C ASP A 75 0.76 -10.19 15.72
N MET A 76 1.91 -10.75 16.12
CA MET A 76 2.97 -11.14 15.20
C MET A 76 2.97 -12.65 15.00
N MET A 77 2.63 -13.08 13.78
CA MET A 77 2.74 -14.46 13.34
C MET A 77 3.49 -14.54 12.02
N ARG A 78 4.59 -15.27 12.04
CA ARG A 78 5.44 -15.47 10.86
C ARG A 78 4.85 -16.53 9.94
N THR A 79 4.80 -16.21 8.66
CA THR A 79 4.61 -17.17 7.56
C THR A 79 5.96 -17.44 6.90
N LYS A 80 6.03 -18.30 5.89
CA LYS A 80 7.30 -18.69 5.27
C LYS A 80 8.11 -17.49 4.73
N TYR A 81 7.45 -16.53 4.09
CA TYR A 81 8.07 -15.38 3.41
C TYR A 81 7.38 -14.03 3.68
N GLY A 82 6.75 -13.90 4.85
CA GLY A 82 6.08 -12.67 5.24
C GLY A 82 5.37 -12.85 6.57
N GLY A 83 4.53 -11.88 6.95
CA GLY A 83 4.14 -11.76 8.35
C GLY A 83 5.36 -11.43 9.21
N SER A 84 5.16 -11.22 10.51
CA SER A 84 6.23 -10.79 11.40
C SER A 84 6.40 -11.72 12.57
N GLU A 85 7.58 -11.71 13.16
CA GLU A 85 7.89 -12.31 14.46
C GLU A 85 8.47 -11.23 15.37
N GLY A 86 8.11 -11.29 16.65
CA GLY A 86 8.70 -10.44 17.67
C GLY A 86 10.11 -10.93 18.01
N ILE A 87 11.11 -10.10 17.74
CA ILE A 87 12.50 -10.31 18.09
C ILE A 87 12.81 -9.48 19.34
N PRO A 88 13.02 -10.15 20.50
CA PRO A 88 13.48 -9.47 21.70
C PRO A 88 14.83 -8.81 21.46
N ARG A 89 15.02 -7.64 22.06
CA ARG A 89 16.29 -6.92 22.06
C ARG A 89 16.42 -6.11 23.35
N GLU A 90 17.66 -5.72 23.65
CA GLU A 90 17.90 -4.78 24.74
C GLU A 90 17.50 -3.35 24.29
N PRO A 91 16.65 -2.66 25.08
CA PRO A 91 16.37 -1.25 24.88
C PRO A 91 17.63 -0.39 25.03
N THR A 92 17.72 0.67 24.26
CA THR A 92 18.78 1.69 24.35
C THR A 92 18.16 3.07 24.62
N GLU A 93 18.96 4.06 25.01
CA GLU A 93 18.47 5.43 25.20
C GLU A 93 17.82 5.99 23.91
N ASP A 94 18.38 5.66 22.74
CA ASP A 94 17.88 6.09 21.43
C ASP A 94 16.69 5.27 20.90
N ASP A 95 16.46 4.08 21.45
CA ASP A 95 15.41 3.16 20.99
C ASP A 95 14.91 2.30 22.16
N PRO A 96 13.79 2.70 22.79
CA PRO A 96 13.29 2.08 24.01
C PRO A 96 12.54 0.77 23.75
N ARG A 97 12.38 0.34 22.49
CA ARG A 97 11.67 -0.89 22.15
C ARG A 97 12.45 -2.10 22.63
N ASP A 98 11.80 -2.96 23.41
CA ASP A 98 12.30 -4.27 23.85
C ASP A 98 11.94 -5.40 22.86
N VAL A 99 10.99 -5.16 21.95
CA VAL A 99 10.61 -6.07 20.87
C VAL A 99 10.53 -5.33 19.53
N THR A 100 11.23 -5.86 18.52
CA THR A 100 11.21 -5.37 17.13
C THR A 100 10.92 -6.51 16.16
N SER A 101 10.85 -6.26 14.87
CA SER A 101 10.90 -7.30 13.84
C SER A 101 12.34 -7.59 13.42
N TYR A 102 12.57 -8.73 12.75
CA TYR A 102 13.91 -9.07 12.28
C TYR A 102 14.41 -8.09 11.20
N SER A 103 15.72 -7.93 11.14
CA SER A 103 16.39 -7.14 10.10
C SER A 103 16.45 -7.91 8.78
N LYS A 104 15.84 -7.36 7.72
CA LYS A 104 15.97 -7.90 6.36
C LYS A 104 17.43 -7.85 5.89
N LEU A 105 18.22 -6.89 6.39
CA LEU A 105 19.65 -6.77 6.09
C LEU A 105 20.49 -7.95 6.59
N ASP A 106 20.00 -8.73 7.55
CA ASP A 106 20.72 -9.90 8.08
C ASP A 106 20.37 -11.18 7.33
N ILE A 107 19.18 -11.26 6.73
CA ILE A 107 18.73 -12.38 5.90
C ILE A 107 19.17 -12.19 4.44
N ILE A 108 19.21 -10.94 3.97
CA ILE A 108 19.61 -10.55 2.61
C ILE A 108 20.80 -9.59 2.70
N PRO A 109 22.02 -10.08 3.01
CA PRO A 109 23.19 -9.23 3.26
C PRO A 109 23.61 -8.40 2.03
N GLN A 110 23.22 -8.81 0.81
CA GLN A 110 23.44 -8.05 -0.43
C GLN A 110 22.85 -6.63 -0.36
N LEU A 111 21.74 -6.44 0.36
CA LEU A 111 21.07 -5.14 0.50
C LEU A 111 21.98 -4.07 1.14
N LYS A 112 22.87 -4.47 2.06
CA LYS A 112 23.84 -3.56 2.69
C LYS A 112 24.78 -2.94 1.65
N LEU A 113 25.19 -3.73 0.65
CA LEU A 113 26.05 -3.26 -0.44
C LEU A 113 25.24 -2.51 -1.50
N MET A 114 24.09 -3.03 -1.91
CA MET A 114 23.20 -2.38 -2.89
C MET A 114 22.84 -0.95 -2.47
N TRP A 115 22.57 -0.73 -1.19
CA TRP A 115 22.23 0.59 -0.64
C TRP A 115 23.42 1.31 0.00
N ALA A 116 24.66 0.96 -0.38
CA ALA A 116 25.84 1.56 0.23
C ALA A 116 25.84 3.10 0.06
N GLY A 117 25.91 3.80 1.20
CA GLY A 117 25.80 5.26 1.27
C GLY A 117 24.41 5.80 1.55
N TYR A 118 23.40 4.93 1.71
CA TYR A 118 22.02 5.31 2.00
C TYR A 118 21.55 4.82 3.38
N ALA A 119 20.50 5.45 3.93
CA ALA A 119 20.00 5.15 5.27
C ALA A 119 19.47 3.71 5.42
N PHE A 120 18.93 3.14 4.34
CA PHE A 120 18.43 1.76 4.33
C PHE A 120 19.53 0.71 4.54
N ALA A 121 20.79 1.02 4.23
CA ALA A 121 21.91 0.12 4.55
C ALA A 121 22.23 0.06 6.07
N LYS A 122 21.53 0.86 6.89
CA LYS A 122 21.68 0.87 8.36
C LYS A 122 20.56 0.14 9.08
N ASP A 123 19.31 0.36 8.69
CA ASP A 123 18.16 -0.28 9.32
C ASP A 123 17.04 -0.47 8.30
N PHE A 124 16.75 -1.73 8.02
CA PHE A 124 15.64 -2.17 7.19
C PHE A 124 15.15 -3.50 7.75
N ARG A 125 13.89 -3.52 8.18
CA ARG A 125 13.31 -4.60 8.98
C ARG A 125 12.03 -5.09 8.32
N GLU A 126 11.64 -6.32 8.63
CA GLU A 126 10.35 -6.85 8.23
C GLU A 126 9.22 -5.98 8.77
N GLU A 127 8.23 -5.75 7.94
CA GLU A 127 7.05 -4.99 8.24
C GLU A 127 6.19 -5.78 9.24
N ARG A 128 5.69 -5.08 10.25
CA ARG A 128 4.75 -5.62 11.24
C ARG A 128 3.45 -4.83 11.20
N GLY A 129 2.45 -5.28 11.96
CA GLY A 129 1.09 -4.75 11.82
C GLY A 129 0.97 -3.26 12.14
N HIS A 130 -0.11 -2.66 11.64
CA HIS A 130 -0.34 -1.22 11.63
C HIS A 130 -0.22 -0.54 13.00
N ALA A 131 -0.54 -1.23 14.10
CA ALA A 131 -0.37 -0.72 15.46
C ALA A 131 1.06 -0.20 15.75
N TYR A 132 2.08 -0.75 15.07
CA TYR A 132 3.48 -0.41 15.30
C TYR A 132 4.05 0.62 14.33
N MET A 133 3.35 0.97 13.25
CA MET A 133 3.94 1.73 12.15
C MET A 133 4.54 3.08 12.59
N LEU A 134 3.91 3.75 13.57
CA LEU A 134 4.38 5.02 14.13
C LEU A 134 5.59 4.77 15.02
N GLU A 135 5.51 3.82 15.93
CA GLU A 135 6.60 3.46 16.84
C GLU A 135 7.86 3.08 16.05
N ASP A 136 7.71 2.26 15.01
CA ASP A 136 8.82 1.83 14.16
C ASP A 136 9.43 2.96 13.38
N GLN A 137 8.61 3.87 12.88
CA GLN A 137 9.08 5.06 12.19
C GLN A 137 9.75 6.03 13.15
N LEU A 138 9.34 6.14 14.41
CA LEU A 138 9.98 7.00 15.42
C LEU A 138 11.39 6.52 15.80
N PHE A 139 11.61 5.20 15.84
CA PHE A 139 12.84 4.61 16.38
C PHE A 139 13.71 3.89 15.36
N THR A 140 13.38 3.95 14.06
CA THR A 140 14.23 3.35 13.04
C THR A 140 15.64 3.96 13.03
N GLY A 141 16.65 3.10 12.85
CA GLY A 141 18.05 3.52 12.68
C GLY A 141 18.30 4.35 11.41
N ARG A 142 17.31 4.48 10.51
CA ARG A 142 17.39 5.36 9.33
C ARG A 142 17.48 6.85 9.68
N HIS A 143 17.18 7.23 10.92
CA HIS A 143 17.35 8.61 11.42
C HIS A 143 18.80 9.07 11.56
N ILE A 144 19.78 8.20 11.27
CA ILE A 144 21.19 8.58 11.16
C ILE A 144 21.44 9.69 10.12
N VAL A 145 20.51 9.88 9.18
CA VAL A 145 20.44 11.06 8.32
C VAL A 145 19.17 11.85 8.64
N PRO A 146 19.20 13.20 8.56
CA PRO A 146 18.01 14.01 8.78
C PRO A 146 16.85 13.60 7.86
N GLN A 147 15.70 13.32 8.46
CA GLN A 147 14.48 13.01 7.73
C GLN A 147 13.54 14.24 7.69
N PRO A 148 12.75 14.39 6.62
CA PRO A 148 11.68 15.38 6.56
C PRO A 148 10.40 14.91 7.26
N GLY A 149 9.52 15.84 7.58
CA GLY A 149 8.18 15.56 8.13
C GLY A 149 7.36 14.67 7.22
N THR A 150 7.62 14.73 5.91
CA THR A 150 7.05 13.85 4.89
C THR A 150 7.11 12.36 5.24
N CYS A 151 8.12 11.91 5.99
CA CYS A 151 8.22 10.52 6.45
C CYS A 151 7.06 10.08 7.36
N MET A 152 6.26 10.99 7.92
CA MET A 152 5.07 10.62 8.71
C MET A 152 3.83 10.32 7.86
N ASN A 153 3.82 10.68 6.57
CA ASN A 153 2.63 10.60 5.71
C ASN A 153 1.96 9.22 5.75
N CYS A 154 2.76 8.15 5.79
CA CYS A 154 2.28 6.77 5.76
C CYS A 154 2.43 6.03 7.11
N HIS A 155 2.90 6.71 8.15
CA HIS A 155 3.23 6.09 9.45
C HIS A 155 2.43 6.67 10.62
N ALA A 156 1.65 7.72 10.38
CA ALA A 156 0.84 8.37 11.40
C ALA A 156 -0.53 8.76 10.84
N SER A 157 -1.48 9.03 11.74
CA SER A 157 -2.71 9.72 11.38
C SER A 157 -2.40 11.21 11.13
N VAL A 158 -2.19 11.57 9.86
CA VAL A 158 -1.76 12.93 9.46
C VAL A 158 -2.89 13.81 8.92
N TYR A 159 -4.10 13.28 8.75
CA TYR A 159 -5.24 14.05 8.24
C TYR A 159 -5.54 15.29 9.09
N VAL A 160 -5.71 15.12 10.41
CA VAL A 160 -5.98 16.23 11.33
C VAL A 160 -4.79 17.19 11.44
N PRO A 161 -3.53 16.72 11.56
CA PRO A 161 -2.36 17.59 11.44
C PRO A 161 -2.32 18.46 10.18
N PHE A 162 -2.56 17.87 9.00
CA PHE A 162 -2.61 18.62 7.74
C PHE A 162 -3.75 19.63 7.75
N LYS A 163 -4.96 19.20 8.10
CA LYS A 163 -6.12 20.08 8.18
C LYS A 163 -5.87 21.29 9.09
N LYS A 164 -5.27 21.09 10.26
CA LYS A 164 -4.93 22.18 11.19
C LYS A 164 -3.86 23.13 10.63
N LEU A 165 -2.78 22.59 10.06
CA LEU A 165 -1.71 23.41 9.49
C LEU A 165 -2.17 24.19 8.26
N GLY A 166 -3.13 23.66 7.51
CA GLY A 166 -3.67 24.25 6.29
C GLY A 166 -4.96 25.06 6.48
N ASP A 167 -5.36 25.37 7.71
CA ASP A 167 -6.58 26.13 8.00
C ASP A 167 -7.84 25.50 7.36
N GLY A 168 -7.93 24.17 7.40
CA GLY A 168 -8.99 23.35 6.80
C GLY A 168 -8.59 22.67 5.48
N ASP A 169 -7.51 23.09 4.84
CA ASP A 169 -7.05 22.55 3.55
C ASP A 169 -5.87 21.58 3.74
N ILE A 170 -6.12 20.28 3.57
CA ILE A 170 -5.10 19.24 3.76
C ILE A 170 -3.93 19.34 2.76
N ILE A 171 -4.14 19.91 1.56
CA ILE A 171 -3.08 20.09 0.57
C ILE A 171 -2.10 21.14 1.10
N LYS A 172 -2.60 22.33 1.45
CA LYS A 172 -1.77 23.41 2.05
C LYS A 172 -1.12 22.96 3.35
N GLY A 173 -1.83 22.19 4.15
CA GLY A 173 -1.31 21.58 5.37
C GLY A 173 -0.10 20.69 5.12
N SER A 174 -0.22 19.78 4.15
CA SER A 174 0.88 18.89 3.76
C SER A 174 2.08 19.65 3.20
N GLU A 175 1.87 20.73 2.43
CA GLU A 175 2.95 21.56 1.90
C GLU A 175 3.76 22.23 3.02
N LYS A 176 3.11 22.63 4.12
CA LYS A 176 3.80 23.17 5.31
C LYS A 176 4.48 22.07 6.12
N PHE A 177 3.87 20.89 6.22
CA PHE A 177 4.35 19.78 7.04
C PHE A 177 5.55 19.05 6.43
N ASN A 178 5.52 18.81 5.12
CA ASN A 178 6.53 18.03 4.40
C ASN A 178 7.98 18.50 4.65
N PRO A 179 8.33 19.80 4.52
CA PRO A 179 9.70 20.26 4.73
C PRO A 179 10.11 20.39 6.21
N MET A 180 9.19 20.20 7.17
CA MET A 180 9.53 20.29 8.60
C MET A 180 10.63 19.29 8.95
N PRO A 181 11.61 19.64 9.80
CA PRO A 181 12.49 18.65 10.38
C PRO A 181 11.68 17.55 11.09
N TYR A 182 12.06 16.30 10.94
CA TYR A 182 11.31 15.16 11.50
C TYR A 182 10.98 15.28 13.00
N LYS A 183 11.93 15.79 13.80
CA LYS A 183 11.75 16.03 15.25
C LYS A 183 10.71 17.10 15.58
N GLU A 184 10.40 17.98 14.65
CA GLU A 184 9.31 18.95 14.78
C GLU A 184 7.99 18.33 14.33
N ALA A 185 8.00 17.66 13.17
CA ALA A 185 6.84 16.96 12.63
C ALA A 185 6.24 15.94 13.62
N MET A 186 7.09 15.19 14.35
CA MET A 186 6.63 14.22 15.35
C MET A 186 5.78 14.82 16.47
N LYS A 187 5.89 16.12 16.75
CA LYS A 187 5.10 16.80 17.80
C LYS A 187 3.64 17.01 17.39
N HIS A 188 3.33 16.88 16.11
CA HIS A 188 1.99 17.06 15.57
C HIS A 188 1.19 15.76 15.50
N VAL A 189 1.84 14.59 15.59
CA VAL A 189 1.22 13.28 15.44
C VAL A 189 1.17 12.54 16.78
N LYS A 190 0.11 11.77 17.00
CA LYS A 190 -0.11 11.04 18.27
C LYS A 190 -0.40 9.55 18.07
N TYR A 191 -1.01 9.20 16.94
CA TYR A 191 -1.48 7.85 16.65
C TYR A 191 -0.87 7.38 15.32
N PRO A 192 -0.66 6.06 15.15
CA PRO A 192 -0.48 5.48 13.82
C PRO A 192 -1.71 5.78 12.94
N VAL A 193 -1.65 5.42 11.65
CA VAL A 193 -2.80 5.56 10.75
C VAL A 193 -4.04 4.95 11.41
N SER A 194 -5.11 5.74 11.51
CA SER A 194 -6.30 5.42 12.29
C SER A 194 -7.56 5.48 11.42
N CYS A 195 -8.72 5.28 12.04
CA CYS A 195 -10.01 5.20 11.35
C CYS A 195 -10.27 6.41 10.43
N ILE A 196 -9.90 7.62 10.87
CA ILE A 196 -10.18 8.88 10.17
C ILE A 196 -9.42 9.03 8.83
N ASP A 197 -8.32 8.29 8.66
CA ASP A 197 -7.47 8.34 7.46
C ASP A 197 -8.10 7.61 6.27
N CYS A 198 -9.08 6.74 6.52
CA CYS A 198 -9.76 5.94 5.50
C CYS A 198 -11.28 6.07 5.53
N HIS A 199 -11.88 6.54 6.62
CA HIS A 199 -13.34 6.67 6.78
C HIS A 199 -13.77 8.10 7.02
N ASP A 200 -14.87 8.49 6.38
CA ASP A 200 -15.62 9.68 6.74
C ASP A 200 -16.28 9.51 8.12
N SER A 201 -16.10 10.49 9.01
CA SER A 201 -16.56 10.41 10.41
C SER A 201 -18.09 10.38 10.57
N GLN A 202 -18.84 10.87 9.57
CA GLN A 202 -20.30 10.99 9.65
C GLN A 202 -20.99 9.79 9.00
N THR A 203 -20.46 9.32 7.89
CA THR A 203 -21.11 8.33 7.01
C THR A 203 -20.44 6.96 7.07
N MET A 204 -19.18 6.88 7.52
CA MET A 204 -18.27 5.72 7.41
C MET A 204 -17.93 5.32 5.98
N GLU A 205 -18.32 6.11 4.98
CA GLU A 205 -17.90 5.90 3.61
C GLU A 205 -16.37 5.96 3.53
N LEU A 206 -15.79 5.11 2.66
CA LEU A 206 -14.36 5.15 2.41
C LEU A 206 -14.01 6.50 1.77
N ARG A 207 -12.88 7.06 2.18
CA ARG A 207 -12.32 8.28 1.61
C ARG A 207 -10.80 8.19 1.55
N VAL A 208 -10.23 8.90 0.60
CA VAL A 208 -8.80 9.18 0.50
C VAL A 208 -8.52 10.51 1.18
N THR A 209 -7.53 10.50 2.07
CA THR A 209 -7.06 11.66 2.83
C THR A 209 -5.62 12.05 2.52
N ARG A 210 -4.87 11.27 1.72
CA ARG A 210 -3.47 11.55 1.38
C ARG A 210 -3.34 12.42 0.12
N PRO A 211 -2.81 13.67 0.22
CA PRO A 211 -2.62 14.56 -0.92
C PRO A 211 -1.82 13.95 -2.08
N ALA A 212 -0.77 13.20 -1.76
CA ALA A 212 0.09 12.57 -2.78
C ALA A 212 -0.68 11.53 -3.61
N PHE A 213 -1.54 10.72 -2.97
CA PHE A 213 -2.39 9.76 -3.68
C PHE A 213 -3.45 10.43 -4.52
N ILE A 214 -4.12 11.46 -4.00
CA ILE A 214 -5.11 12.24 -4.77
C ILE A 214 -4.47 12.79 -6.06
N ALA A 215 -3.26 13.32 -5.97
CA ALA A 215 -2.52 13.80 -7.14
C ALA A 215 -2.08 12.65 -8.06
N GLY A 216 -1.46 11.60 -7.52
CA GLY A 216 -0.94 10.48 -8.30
C GLY A 216 -2.03 9.73 -9.06
N ILE A 217 -3.13 9.37 -8.40
CA ILE A 217 -4.21 8.63 -9.05
C ILE A 217 -4.90 9.45 -10.14
N ARG A 218 -4.94 10.78 -9.99
CA ARG A 218 -5.45 11.67 -11.04
C ARG A 218 -4.60 11.58 -12.32
N GLU A 219 -3.28 11.52 -12.20
CA GLU A 219 -2.39 11.35 -13.35
C GLU A 219 -2.64 9.99 -14.03
N VAL A 220 -2.76 8.91 -13.25
CA VAL A 220 -3.06 7.58 -13.78
C VAL A 220 -4.40 7.57 -14.52
N LYS A 221 -5.45 8.15 -13.93
CA LYS A 221 -6.78 8.22 -14.55
C LYS A 221 -6.80 9.11 -15.80
N ALA A 222 -5.99 10.16 -15.86
CA ALA A 222 -5.82 10.94 -17.07
C ALA A 222 -5.22 10.10 -18.21
N LEU A 223 -4.25 9.21 -17.94
CA LEU A 223 -3.72 8.25 -18.93
C LEU A 223 -4.76 7.22 -19.39
N GLU A 224 -5.75 6.92 -18.54
CA GLU A 224 -6.92 6.08 -18.88
C GLU A 224 -8.02 6.85 -19.63
N GLY A 225 -7.82 8.14 -19.92
CA GLY A 225 -8.78 8.98 -20.63
C GLY A 225 -9.83 9.64 -19.75
N ILE A 226 -9.62 9.69 -18.43
CA ILE A 226 -10.49 10.34 -17.45
C ILE A 226 -9.74 11.53 -16.83
N PRO A 227 -9.72 12.70 -17.51
CA PRO A 227 -9.10 13.90 -16.96
C PRO A 227 -9.85 14.42 -15.74
N ASP A 228 -9.18 15.25 -14.94
CA ASP A 228 -9.75 15.92 -13.75
C ASP A 228 -10.38 14.97 -12.73
N TYR A 229 -9.86 13.74 -12.64
CA TYR A 229 -10.36 12.73 -11.71
C TYR A 229 -10.29 13.21 -10.26
N ASP A 230 -11.43 13.15 -9.58
CA ASP A 230 -11.58 13.34 -8.14
C ASP A 230 -11.94 12.00 -7.48
N VAL A 231 -10.95 11.41 -6.81
CA VAL A 231 -11.06 10.09 -6.21
C VAL A 231 -12.20 9.97 -5.20
N ASN A 232 -12.50 11.03 -4.44
CA ASN A 232 -13.50 10.95 -3.38
C ASN A 232 -14.94 11.09 -3.89
N THR A 233 -15.14 11.47 -5.15
CA THR A 233 -16.48 11.62 -5.76
C THR A 233 -16.70 10.70 -6.96
N MET A 234 -15.63 10.28 -7.63
CA MET A 234 -15.69 9.50 -8.86
C MET A 234 -15.29 8.03 -8.68
N ALA A 235 -14.54 7.67 -7.62
CA ALA A 235 -14.13 6.29 -7.42
C ALA A 235 -15.32 5.39 -7.12
N THR A 236 -15.33 4.23 -7.77
CA THR A 236 -16.27 3.17 -7.41
C THR A 236 -15.95 2.60 -6.03
N HIS A 237 -16.93 1.96 -5.38
CA HIS A 237 -16.68 1.29 -4.11
C HIS A 237 -15.56 0.24 -4.21
N GLN A 238 -15.47 -0.48 -5.34
CA GLN A 238 -14.43 -1.49 -5.55
C GLN A 238 -13.04 -0.88 -5.72
N GLU A 239 -12.92 0.28 -6.38
CA GLU A 239 -11.67 1.03 -6.43
C GLU A 239 -11.26 1.52 -5.03
N MET A 240 -12.20 2.06 -4.25
CA MET A 240 -11.92 2.55 -2.89
C MET A 240 -11.40 1.46 -1.94
N ARG A 241 -11.83 0.21 -2.14
CA ARG A 241 -11.32 -0.98 -1.42
C ARG A 241 -9.85 -1.32 -1.72
N THR A 242 -9.27 -0.73 -2.76
CA THR A 242 -7.83 -0.76 -3.07
C THR A 242 -7.19 0.58 -2.72
N PHE A 243 -7.84 1.70 -3.07
CA PHE A 243 -7.27 3.04 -2.91
C PHE A 243 -7.02 3.41 -1.46
N ALA A 244 -7.81 2.91 -0.50
CA ALA A 244 -7.52 3.10 0.92
C ALA A 244 -6.13 2.59 1.32
N CYS A 245 -5.67 1.48 0.71
CA CYS A 245 -4.33 0.91 0.91
C CYS A 245 -3.26 1.66 0.09
N ALA A 246 -3.59 1.98 -1.17
CA ALA A 246 -2.68 2.67 -2.09
C ALA A 246 -2.36 4.12 -1.69
N GLN A 247 -3.00 4.65 -0.65
CA GLN A 247 -2.56 5.88 0.02
C GLN A 247 -1.13 5.79 0.57
N CYS A 248 -0.63 4.58 0.85
CA CYS A 248 0.65 4.35 1.51
C CYS A 248 1.49 3.27 0.84
N HIS A 249 0.86 2.18 0.37
CA HIS A 249 1.50 1.00 -0.19
C HIS A 249 1.85 1.17 -1.67
N VAL A 250 2.80 2.07 -1.93
CA VAL A 250 3.18 2.58 -3.24
C VAL A 250 4.64 3.01 -3.30
N GLU A 251 5.20 3.10 -4.50
CA GLU A 251 6.48 3.75 -4.75
C GLU A 251 6.35 5.28 -4.68
N TYR A 252 7.35 5.94 -4.09
CA TYR A 252 7.36 7.39 -3.93
C TYR A 252 8.76 8.00 -3.84
N TYR A 253 8.85 9.29 -4.12
CA TYR A 253 10.02 10.11 -3.84
C TYR A 253 9.67 11.47 -3.25
N PHE A 254 10.69 12.18 -2.75
CA PHE A 254 10.55 13.52 -2.21
C PHE A 254 11.05 14.58 -3.21
N LYS A 255 10.10 15.29 -3.83
CA LYS A 255 10.37 16.31 -4.86
C LYS A 255 10.84 17.63 -4.27
N GLY A 256 12.02 18.06 -4.71
CA GLY A 256 12.60 19.37 -4.45
C GLY A 256 12.90 19.67 -2.98
N ASP A 257 13.24 20.92 -2.69
CA ASP A 257 13.61 21.36 -1.34
C ASP A 257 12.43 21.34 -0.36
N GLN A 258 11.20 21.43 -0.88
CA GLN A 258 9.97 21.31 -0.10
C GLN A 258 9.67 19.86 0.34
N LYS A 259 10.48 18.89 -0.13
CA LYS A 259 10.34 17.46 0.18
C LYS A 259 8.92 16.94 -0.09
N ARG A 260 8.25 17.45 -1.11
CA ARG A 260 6.87 17.04 -1.43
C ARG A 260 6.85 15.56 -1.81
N LEU A 261 6.01 14.77 -1.13
CA LEU A 261 5.78 13.38 -1.51
C LEU A 261 5.08 13.32 -2.87
N VAL A 262 5.66 12.59 -3.82
CA VAL A 262 5.12 12.40 -5.16
C VAL A 262 5.23 10.92 -5.55
N TYR A 263 4.18 10.41 -6.20
CA TYR A 263 4.20 9.10 -6.84
C TYR A 263 4.62 9.27 -8.31
N PRO A 264 5.62 8.52 -8.81
CA PRO A 264 6.18 8.71 -10.16
C PRO A 264 5.29 8.12 -11.27
N TRP A 265 3.99 8.37 -11.21
CA TRP A 265 2.97 7.68 -12.04
C TRP A 265 2.53 8.44 -13.30
N SER A 266 3.09 9.62 -13.56
CA SER A 266 2.70 10.45 -14.72
C SER A 266 2.93 9.78 -16.10
N LYS A 267 3.76 8.74 -16.15
CA LYS A 267 3.97 7.89 -17.34
C LYS A 267 3.26 6.53 -17.23
N GLY A 268 2.60 6.24 -16.11
CA GLY A 268 1.92 4.98 -15.81
C GLY A 268 2.56 4.21 -14.65
N LEU A 269 1.98 3.04 -14.32
CA LEU A 269 2.30 2.27 -13.12
C LEU A 269 3.36 1.18 -13.31
N LYS A 270 3.94 1.04 -14.50
CA LYS A 270 4.97 0.02 -14.76
C LYS A 270 6.35 0.48 -14.30
N VAL A 271 7.22 -0.46 -13.92
CA VAL A 271 8.59 -0.15 -13.49
C VAL A 271 9.37 0.62 -14.56
N GLU A 272 9.17 0.30 -15.85
CA GLU A 272 9.80 1.02 -16.97
C GLU A 272 9.36 2.49 -17.02
N ASN A 273 8.07 2.74 -16.77
CA ASN A 273 7.48 4.07 -16.83
C ASN A 273 7.99 4.94 -15.69
N MET A 274 8.15 4.36 -14.49
CA MET A 274 8.73 5.05 -13.35
C MET A 274 10.21 5.36 -13.56
N LEU A 275 10.98 4.41 -14.11
CA LEU A 275 12.39 4.65 -14.45
C LEU A 275 12.50 5.77 -15.49
N GLU A 276 11.70 5.73 -16.55
CA GLU A 276 11.65 6.79 -17.57
C GLU A 276 11.29 8.15 -16.96
N TYR A 277 10.35 8.18 -16.02
CA TYR A 277 9.99 9.39 -15.29
C TYR A 277 11.19 9.94 -14.52
N TYR A 278 11.88 9.10 -13.74
CA TYR A 278 13.03 9.52 -12.95
C TYR A 278 14.21 10.00 -13.79
N ASP A 279 14.41 9.39 -14.95
CA ASP A 279 15.42 9.81 -15.92
C ASP A 279 15.05 11.16 -16.55
N GLU A 280 13.78 11.38 -16.91
CA GLU A 280 13.30 12.66 -17.45
C GLU A 280 13.50 13.81 -16.46
N VAL A 281 13.21 13.59 -15.17
CA VAL A 281 13.38 14.62 -14.14
C VAL A 281 14.82 14.70 -13.58
N GLY A 282 15.72 13.83 -14.03
CA GLY A 282 17.12 13.78 -13.57
C GLY A 282 17.27 13.49 -12.07
N PHE A 283 16.37 12.69 -11.50
CA PHE A 283 16.31 12.48 -10.05
C PHE A 283 17.31 11.43 -9.56
N LYS A 284 17.82 11.62 -8.34
CA LYS A 284 18.56 10.61 -7.58
C LYS A 284 18.27 10.74 -6.10
N ASP A 285 18.12 9.60 -5.42
CA ASP A 285 17.96 9.56 -3.96
C ASP A 285 19.32 9.69 -3.27
N TRP A 286 20.33 8.97 -3.78
CA TRP A 286 21.69 9.04 -3.24
C TRP A 286 22.75 8.75 -4.29
N GLN A 287 24.00 8.96 -3.88
CA GLN A 287 25.18 8.59 -4.64
C GLN A 287 25.75 7.29 -4.05
N HIS A 288 25.82 6.21 -4.84
CA HIS A 288 26.32 4.93 -4.36
C HIS A 288 27.78 5.05 -3.88
N LYS A 289 28.05 4.68 -2.63
CA LYS A 289 29.34 4.94 -1.97
C LYS A 289 30.52 4.23 -2.64
N GLU A 290 30.32 3.03 -3.15
CA GLU A 290 31.42 2.20 -3.67
C GLU A 290 31.72 2.45 -5.15
N THR A 291 30.72 2.91 -5.91
CA THR A 291 30.81 2.99 -7.38
C THR A 291 30.64 4.40 -7.91
N GLY A 292 30.02 5.31 -7.16
CA GLY A 292 29.69 6.64 -7.66
C GLY A 292 28.54 6.64 -8.68
N ALA A 293 27.69 5.61 -8.72
CA ALA A 293 26.46 5.60 -9.52
C ALA A 293 25.35 6.46 -8.85
N PRO A 294 24.59 7.28 -9.60
CA PRO A 294 23.46 8.03 -9.06
C PRO A 294 22.25 7.09 -8.92
N MET A 295 21.85 6.76 -7.71
CA MET A 295 20.89 5.69 -7.46
C MET A 295 19.47 6.20 -7.23
N LEU A 296 18.52 5.29 -7.42
CA LEU A 296 17.12 5.41 -7.03
C LEU A 296 16.83 4.36 -5.95
N LYS A 297 15.99 4.70 -4.97
CA LYS A 297 15.39 3.74 -4.03
C LYS A 297 13.97 3.47 -4.51
N VAL A 298 13.53 2.23 -4.41
CA VAL A 298 12.10 1.89 -4.53
C VAL A 298 11.53 1.52 -3.17
N GLN A 299 10.32 1.95 -2.86
CA GLN A 299 9.64 1.68 -1.60
C GLN A 299 8.32 0.95 -1.90
N HIS A 300 8.16 -0.24 -1.32
CA HIS A 300 6.89 -0.98 -1.19
C HIS A 300 5.84 -0.70 -2.30
N PRO A 301 6.13 -1.04 -3.57
CA PRO A 301 5.28 -0.70 -4.71
C PRO A 301 4.11 -1.70 -4.86
N GLU A 302 3.37 -1.98 -3.78
CA GLU A 302 2.34 -3.02 -3.81
C GLU A 302 1.21 -2.65 -4.77
N PHE A 303 0.72 -1.41 -4.78
CA PHE A 303 -0.37 -1.02 -5.69
C PHE A 303 0.05 -1.19 -7.15
N GLU A 304 1.28 -0.77 -7.47
CA GLU A 304 1.80 -0.80 -8.82
C GLU A 304 2.09 -2.23 -9.26
N MET A 305 2.72 -3.06 -8.42
CA MET A 305 2.91 -4.48 -8.69
C MET A 305 1.57 -5.24 -8.79
N TRP A 306 0.66 -5.06 -7.83
CA TRP A 306 -0.68 -5.68 -7.83
C TRP A 306 -1.44 -5.33 -9.10
N SER A 307 -1.36 -4.10 -9.59
CA SER A 307 -2.04 -3.67 -10.81
C SER A 307 -1.61 -4.43 -12.08
N GLN A 308 -0.42 -5.06 -12.05
CA GLN A 308 0.07 -5.93 -13.14
C GLN A 308 -0.35 -7.41 -12.98
N GLY A 309 -1.06 -7.73 -11.89
CA GLY A 309 -1.43 -9.07 -11.49
C GLY A 309 -2.78 -9.56 -12.00
N ILE A 310 -2.95 -10.88 -12.01
CA ILE A 310 -4.22 -11.51 -12.46
C ILE A 310 -5.41 -11.18 -11.54
N HIS A 311 -5.16 -10.97 -10.24
CA HIS A 311 -6.21 -10.60 -9.29
C HIS A 311 -6.74 -9.19 -9.59
N ALA A 312 -5.86 -8.21 -9.81
CA ALA A 312 -6.26 -6.86 -10.20
C ALA A 312 -6.99 -6.86 -11.54
N GLN A 313 -6.49 -7.58 -12.54
CA GLN A 313 -7.14 -7.74 -13.85
C GLN A 313 -8.55 -8.34 -13.74
N ALA A 314 -8.77 -9.22 -12.76
CA ALA A 314 -10.07 -9.81 -12.46
C ALA A 314 -10.95 -8.93 -11.54
N GLY A 315 -10.50 -7.74 -11.15
CA GLY A 315 -11.22 -6.80 -10.29
C GLY A 315 -11.16 -7.10 -8.80
N VAL A 316 -10.27 -7.97 -8.33
CA VAL A 316 -10.11 -8.33 -6.91
C VAL A 316 -9.25 -7.27 -6.19
N SER A 317 -9.85 -6.58 -5.22
CA SER A 317 -9.25 -5.50 -4.45
C SER A 317 -8.33 -5.98 -3.32
N CYS A 318 -7.51 -5.07 -2.78
CA CYS A 318 -6.70 -5.33 -1.59
C CYS A 318 -7.54 -5.85 -0.42
N ALA A 319 -8.68 -5.18 -0.16
CA ALA A 319 -9.58 -5.54 0.93
C ALA A 319 -10.29 -6.89 0.73
N ASP A 320 -10.32 -7.47 -0.47
CA ASP A 320 -10.90 -8.81 -0.66
C ASP A 320 -10.04 -9.89 0.01
N CYS A 321 -8.73 -9.70 0.07
CA CYS A 321 -7.79 -10.67 0.65
C CYS A 321 -7.30 -10.26 2.05
N HIS A 322 -7.03 -8.96 2.28
CA HIS A 322 -6.43 -8.47 3.52
C HIS A 322 -7.44 -7.95 4.54
N MET A 323 -8.68 -7.67 4.11
CA MET A 323 -9.79 -7.29 4.98
C MET A 323 -11.05 -8.09 4.65
N PRO A 324 -10.95 -9.44 4.56
CA PRO A 324 -12.06 -10.27 4.11
C PRO A 324 -13.24 -10.13 5.06
N TYR A 325 -14.44 -10.37 4.55
CA TYR A 325 -15.60 -10.40 5.43
C TYR A 325 -15.53 -11.58 6.39
N GLN A 326 -15.86 -11.33 7.65
CA GLN A 326 -16.00 -12.35 8.68
C GLN A 326 -17.37 -12.27 9.37
N ARG A 327 -17.75 -13.36 10.05
CA ARG A 327 -18.98 -13.43 10.85
C ARG A 327 -18.63 -13.33 12.33
N VAL A 328 -19.18 -12.34 13.01
CA VAL A 328 -19.10 -12.17 14.46
C VAL A 328 -20.52 -12.24 15.03
N GLY A 329 -20.87 -13.40 15.60
CA GLY A 329 -22.26 -13.71 15.95
C GLY A 329 -23.16 -13.67 14.70
N ALA A 330 -24.18 -12.81 14.72
CA ALA A 330 -25.10 -12.60 13.58
C ALA A 330 -24.61 -11.55 12.57
N LEU A 331 -23.57 -10.78 12.91
CA LEU A 331 -23.09 -9.66 12.09
C LEU A 331 -22.06 -10.14 11.05
N LYS A 332 -22.11 -9.52 9.88
CA LYS A 332 -21.06 -9.62 8.86
C LYS A 332 -20.26 -8.31 8.90
N ILE A 333 -18.97 -8.39 9.18
CA ILE A 333 -18.07 -7.23 9.27
C ILE A 333 -16.85 -7.46 8.38
N SER A 334 -16.15 -6.39 8.00
CA SER A 334 -14.83 -6.50 7.39
C SER A 334 -13.77 -6.67 8.48
N ASP A 335 -12.92 -7.68 8.33
CA ASP A 335 -11.76 -7.90 9.19
C ASP A 335 -10.79 -6.72 9.08
N HIS A 336 -10.51 -6.05 10.19
CA HIS A 336 -9.52 -4.96 10.26
C HIS A 336 -8.17 -5.42 10.84
N HIS A 337 -7.99 -6.72 11.07
CA HIS A 337 -6.71 -7.32 11.42
C HIS A 337 -5.89 -7.52 10.16
N VAL A 338 -5.42 -6.41 9.57
CA VAL A 338 -4.62 -6.41 8.36
C VAL A 338 -3.29 -7.11 8.61
N ARG A 339 -3.10 -8.26 7.95
CA ARG A 339 -1.92 -9.13 8.07
C ARG A 339 -1.78 -10.01 6.82
N SER A 340 -0.83 -10.95 6.85
CA SER A 340 -0.69 -11.97 5.80
C SER A 340 -1.99 -12.79 5.64
N PRO A 341 -2.59 -12.84 4.43
CA PRO A 341 -3.78 -13.65 4.17
C PRO A 341 -3.57 -15.15 4.36
N LEU A 342 -2.31 -15.61 4.36
CA LEU A 342 -1.97 -17.02 4.60
C LEU A 342 -2.26 -17.47 6.05
N LEU A 343 -2.51 -16.53 6.96
CA LEU A 343 -2.98 -16.80 8.32
C LEU A 343 -4.51 -16.85 8.43
N ASN A 344 -5.23 -16.60 7.33
CA ASN A 344 -6.70 -16.55 7.27
C ASN A 344 -7.23 -17.02 5.90
N ILE A 345 -6.68 -18.12 5.37
CA ILE A 345 -6.93 -18.59 3.99
C ILE A 345 -8.42 -18.85 3.74
N ASN A 346 -9.14 -19.39 4.73
CA ASN A 346 -10.56 -19.67 4.62
C ASN A 346 -11.37 -18.44 4.18
N ASN A 347 -11.19 -17.31 4.88
CA ASN A 347 -11.93 -16.08 4.58
C ASN A 347 -11.33 -15.31 3.41
N ALA A 348 -10.00 -15.27 3.29
CA ALA A 348 -9.30 -14.48 2.28
C ALA A 348 -9.36 -15.08 0.87
N CYS A 349 -9.42 -16.41 0.75
CA CYS A 349 -9.24 -17.10 -0.53
C CYS A 349 -10.44 -17.99 -0.90
N GLN A 350 -11.02 -18.75 0.05
CA GLN A 350 -12.01 -19.79 -0.27
C GLN A 350 -13.42 -19.26 -0.56
N THR A 351 -13.64 -17.96 -0.37
CA THR A 351 -14.82 -17.24 -0.89
C THR A 351 -14.92 -17.40 -2.41
N CYS A 352 -13.78 -17.32 -3.11
CA CYS A 352 -13.67 -17.49 -4.57
C CYS A 352 -13.13 -18.89 -4.97
N HIS A 353 -12.12 -19.41 -4.27
CA HIS A 353 -11.41 -20.64 -4.66
C HIS A 353 -11.93 -21.87 -3.93
N LYS A 354 -12.64 -22.75 -4.64
CA LYS A 354 -13.23 -23.99 -4.07
C LYS A 354 -12.25 -25.17 -4.04
N VAL A 355 -11.10 -24.96 -3.40
CA VAL A 355 -10.06 -25.96 -3.14
C VAL A 355 -9.62 -25.90 -1.67
N SER A 356 -8.89 -26.89 -1.18
CA SER A 356 -8.45 -26.92 0.24
C SER A 356 -7.47 -25.79 0.58
N GLU A 357 -7.43 -25.38 1.85
CA GLU A 357 -6.49 -24.37 2.34
C GLU A 357 -5.03 -24.80 2.12
N ASP A 358 -4.72 -26.09 2.36
CA ASP A 358 -3.40 -26.67 2.09
C ASP A 358 -2.99 -26.56 0.61
N ASN A 359 -3.94 -26.71 -0.32
CA ASN A 359 -3.64 -26.53 -1.75
C ASN A 359 -3.30 -25.07 -2.07
N LEU A 360 -4.06 -24.12 -1.50
CA LEU A 360 -3.82 -22.69 -1.68
C LEU A 360 -2.49 -22.27 -1.05
N LEU A 361 -2.21 -22.70 0.18
CA LEU A 361 -0.94 -22.46 0.86
C LEU A 361 0.24 -22.97 0.04
N LYS A 362 0.23 -24.24 -0.38
CA LYS A 362 1.30 -24.83 -1.19
C LYS A 362 1.48 -24.12 -2.53
N ARG A 363 0.39 -23.66 -3.15
CA ARG A 363 0.47 -22.91 -4.41
C ARG A 363 1.12 -21.54 -4.20
N THR A 364 0.73 -20.82 -3.14
CA THR A 364 1.32 -19.52 -2.79
C THR A 364 2.79 -19.69 -2.43
N GLU A 365 3.14 -20.61 -1.53
CA GLU A 365 4.52 -20.85 -1.13
C GLU A 365 5.40 -21.26 -2.32
N LYS A 366 4.88 -22.05 -3.28
CA LYS A 366 5.63 -22.40 -4.49
C LYS A 366 5.95 -21.18 -5.37
N ILE A 367 5.06 -20.19 -5.42
CA ILE A 367 5.32 -18.93 -6.12
C ILE A 367 6.40 -18.15 -5.38
N GLN A 368 6.25 -18.00 -4.05
CA GLN A 368 7.19 -17.27 -3.21
C GLN A 368 8.59 -17.93 -3.18
N ASP A 369 8.67 -19.26 -3.11
CA ASP A 369 9.91 -20.03 -3.19
C ASP A 369 10.70 -19.66 -4.45
N ARG A 370 10.02 -19.64 -5.60
CA ARG A 370 10.65 -19.32 -6.90
C ARG A 370 11.06 -17.85 -6.96
N HIS A 371 10.20 -16.97 -6.46
CA HIS A 371 10.45 -15.54 -6.40
C HIS A 371 11.69 -15.23 -5.55
N VAL A 372 11.76 -15.70 -4.31
CA VAL A 372 12.88 -15.45 -3.40
C VAL A 372 14.19 -15.99 -3.96
N ASN A 373 14.18 -17.20 -4.54
CA ASN A 373 15.37 -17.74 -5.21
C ASN A 373 15.85 -16.86 -6.38
N LEU A 374 14.92 -16.31 -7.15
CA LEU A 374 15.25 -15.42 -8.27
C LEU A 374 15.72 -14.04 -7.79
N VAL A 375 15.16 -13.50 -6.70
CA VAL A 375 15.64 -12.27 -6.04
C VAL A 375 17.09 -12.44 -5.61
N HIS A 376 17.44 -13.52 -4.91
CA HIS A 376 18.83 -13.77 -4.51
C HIS A 376 19.77 -13.88 -5.71
N THR A 377 19.38 -14.62 -6.75
CA THR A 377 20.16 -14.73 -7.99
C THR A 377 20.40 -13.36 -8.65
N THR A 378 19.38 -12.50 -8.61
CA THR A 378 19.43 -11.15 -9.17
C THR A 378 20.33 -10.23 -8.36
N LEU A 379 20.22 -10.27 -7.03
CA LEU A 379 21.06 -9.51 -6.12
C LEU A 379 22.54 -9.92 -6.23
N ASP A 380 22.83 -11.22 -6.39
CA ASP A 380 24.20 -11.69 -6.62
C ASP A 380 24.78 -11.13 -7.92
N ALA A 381 24.00 -11.13 -9.01
CA ALA A 381 24.42 -10.53 -10.28
C ALA A 381 24.67 -9.00 -10.16
N LEU A 382 23.83 -8.30 -9.41
CA LEU A 382 24.02 -6.87 -9.13
C LEU A 382 25.28 -6.61 -8.29
N VAL A 383 25.51 -7.42 -7.26
CA VAL A 383 26.69 -7.32 -6.40
C VAL A 383 27.98 -7.58 -7.20
N ASP A 384 27.98 -8.57 -8.10
CA ASP A 384 29.09 -8.80 -9.02
C ASP A 384 29.40 -7.54 -9.85
N LEU A 385 28.36 -6.91 -10.43
CA LEU A 385 28.53 -5.66 -11.19
C LEU A 385 29.10 -4.54 -10.32
N ILE A 386 28.60 -4.36 -9.10
CA ILE A 386 29.11 -3.34 -8.16
C ILE A 386 30.62 -3.54 -7.89
N TYR A 387 31.04 -4.79 -7.66
CA TYR A 387 32.46 -5.09 -7.45
C TYR A 387 33.29 -4.87 -8.72
N ASP A 388 32.78 -5.23 -9.89
CA ASP A 388 33.47 -5.02 -11.16
C ASP A 388 33.65 -3.54 -11.47
N ILE A 389 32.63 -2.70 -11.25
CA ILE A 389 32.76 -1.24 -11.40
C ILE A 389 33.83 -0.71 -10.45
N LYS A 390 33.77 -1.08 -9.16
CA LYS A 390 34.77 -0.67 -8.16
C LYS A 390 36.19 -1.07 -8.55
N LYS A 391 36.36 -2.28 -9.11
CA LYS A 391 37.65 -2.80 -9.57
C LYS A 391 38.13 -2.09 -10.84
N ALA A 392 37.24 -1.85 -11.80
CA ALA A 392 37.55 -1.16 -13.05
C ALA A 392 37.97 0.29 -12.81
N SER A 393 37.28 1.01 -11.91
CA SER A 393 37.66 2.37 -11.51
C SER A 393 39.07 2.42 -10.91
N LYS A 394 39.44 1.44 -10.07
CA LYS A 394 40.80 1.35 -9.50
C LYS A 394 41.88 1.01 -10.52
N LYS A 395 41.53 0.32 -11.60
CA LYS A 395 42.43 -0.04 -12.70
C LYS A 395 42.61 1.09 -13.73
N GLY A 396 41.85 2.18 -13.61
CA GLY A 396 41.91 3.28 -14.57
C GLY A 396 41.21 2.98 -15.90
N VAL A 397 40.19 2.12 -15.91
CA VAL A 397 39.29 1.99 -17.08
C VAL A 397 38.68 3.37 -17.38
N SER A 398 38.52 3.69 -18.67
CA SER A 398 38.00 4.99 -19.14
C SER A 398 36.71 5.40 -18.42
N GLU A 399 36.60 6.67 -18.04
CA GLU A 399 35.42 7.20 -17.34
C GLU A 399 34.11 6.98 -18.09
N ASP A 400 34.11 7.03 -19.43
CA ASP A 400 32.90 6.81 -20.23
C ASP A 400 32.37 5.36 -20.09
N LYS A 401 33.26 4.36 -20.11
CA LYS A 401 32.89 2.96 -19.83
C LYS A 401 32.38 2.78 -18.40
N ILE A 402 32.99 3.46 -17.43
CA ILE A 402 32.53 3.45 -16.03
C ILE A 402 31.12 4.06 -15.91
N LYS A 403 30.85 5.19 -16.56
CA LYS A 403 29.53 5.84 -16.56
C LYS A 403 28.45 4.94 -17.17
N ILE A 404 28.75 4.26 -18.28
CA ILE A 404 27.82 3.28 -18.88
C ILE A 404 27.52 2.14 -17.90
N ALA A 405 28.55 1.60 -17.23
CA ALA A 405 28.35 0.54 -16.25
C ALA A 405 27.56 1.02 -15.01
N GLN A 406 27.78 2.26 -14.56
CA GLN A 406 27.02 2.89 -13.47
C GLN A 406 25.55 3.10 -13.83
N ASP A 407 25.24 3.47 -15.08
CA ASP A 407 23.87 3.56 -15.58
C ASP A 407 23.17 2.19 -15.55
N PHE A 408 23.85 1.14 -16.02
CA PHE A 408 23.33 -0.23 -15.89
C PHE A 408 23.18 -0.68 -14.43
N GLN A 409 24.09 -0.27 -13.54
CA GLN A 409 23.92 -0.51 -12.10
C GLN A 409 22.66 0.18 -11.57
N ARG A 410 22.44 1.46 -11.90
CA ARG A 410 21.24 2.21 -11.51
C ARG A 410 19.97 1.48 -11.94
N LYS A 411 19.90 1.02 -13.20
CA LYS A 411 18.76 0.29 -13.75
C LYS A 411 18.55 -1.07 -13.07
N ALA A 412 19.62 -1.87 -12.96
CA ALA A 412 19.57 -3.17 -12.30
C ALA A 412 19.12 -3.05 -10.84
N SER A 413 19.69 -2.10 -10.09
CA SER A 413 19.29 -1.81 -8.71
C SER A 413 17.83 -1.40 -8.64
N PHE A 414 17.38 -0.44 -9.45
CA PHE A 414 15.98 0.00 -9.44
C PHE A 414 15.00 -1.17 -9.67
N TYR A 415 15.31 -2.04 -10.63
CA TYR A 415 14.44 -3.17 -10.97
C TYR A 415 14.38 -4.24 -9.88
N VAL A 416 15.53 -4.60 -9.28
CA VAL A 416 15.51 -5.59 -8.18
C VAL A 416 14.90 -4.98 -6.91
N ASP A 417 15.12 -3.69 -6.64
CA ASP A 417 14.51 -2.98 -5.52
C ASP A 417 12.98 -2.92 -5.66
N TYR A 418 12.47 -2.68 -6.87
CA TYR A 418 11.03 -2.68 -7.15
C TYR A 418 10.36 -4.01 -6.80
N VAL A 419 11.07 -5.12 -6.98
CA VAL A 419 10.54 -6.45 -6.70
C VAL A 419 10.79 -6.87 -5.25
N GLU A 420 11.95 -6.55 -4.68
CA GLU A 420 12.31 -6.91 -3.30
C GLU A 420 11.57 -6.07 -2.27
N ALA A 421 11.35 -4.79 -2.54
CA ALA A 421 10.61 -3.91 -1.64
C ALA A 421 9.11 -4.25 -1.57
N GLU A 422 8.59 -5.01 -2.53
CA GLU A 422 7.18 -5.42 -2.61
C GLU A 422 6.88 -6.63 -1.71
N ASN A 423 5.88 -6.49 -0.84
CA ASN A 423 5.74 -7.37 0.31
C ASN A 423 5.04 -8.72 0.05
N SER A 424 4.58 -8.99 -1.17
CA SER A 424 3.86 -10.25 -1.46
C SER A 424 4.78 -11.44 -1.75
N SER A 425 6.10 -11.19 -1.83
CA SER A 425 7.07 -12.14 -2.36
C SER A 425 6.64 -12.66 -3.75
N GLY A 426 6.19 -11.73 -4.60
CA GLY A 426 5.77 -11.99 -5.97
C GLY A 426 4.37 -12.59 -6.13
N PHE A 427 3.59 -12.82 -5.07
CA PHE A 427 2.24 -13.36 -5.21
C PHE A 427 1.29 -12.42 -5.97
N HIS A 428 1.42 -11.11 -5.77
CA HIS A 428 0.55 -10.11 -6.40
C HIS A 428 0.64 -10.15 -7.95
N ALA A 429 1.85 -10.26 -8.51
CA ALA A 429 2.06 -10.38 -9.96
C ALA A 429 3.28 -11.24 -10.32
N ALA A 430 3.17 -12.56 -10.09
CA ALA A 430 4.31 -13.49 -10.16
C ALA A 430 5.11 -13.49 -11.47
N GLN A 431 4.43 -13.44 -12.62
CA GLN A 431 5.13 -13.42 -13.92
C GLN A 431 5.80 -12.08 -14.18
N GLU A 432 5.19 -10.98 -13.74
CA GLU A 432 5.76 -9.65 -13.90
C GLU A 432 6.98 -9.47 -13.01
N ALA A 433 6.89 -9.85 -11.73
CA ALA A 433 8.04 -9.87 -10.82
C ALA A 433 9.21 -10.68 -11.40
N ALA A 434 8.93 -11.86 -11.98
CA ALA A 434 9.97 -12.68 -12.61
C ALA A 434 10.61 -12.02 -13.85
N ARG A 435 9.80 -11.35 -14.69
CA ARG A 435 10.30 -10.60 -15.85
C ARG A 435 11.24 -9.48 -15.40
N ILE A 436 10.82 -8.66 -14.44
CA ILE A 436 11.58 -7.53 -13.91
C ILE A 436 12.92 -8.01 -13.33
N LEU A 437 12.93 -9.10 -12.56
CA LEU A 437 14.16 -9.71 -12.05
C LEU A 437 15.08 -10.21 -13.19
N GLY A 438 14.51 -10.85 -14.21
CA GLY A 438 15.26 -11.26 -15.41
C GLY A 438 15.93 -10.09 -16.14
N GLU A 439 15.24 -8.96 -16.25
CA GLU A 439 15.79 -7.73 -16.84
C GLU A 439 16.86 -7.10 -15.94
N SER A 440 16.69 -7.11 -14.61
CA SER A 440 17.71 -6.67 -13.66
C SER A 440 19.01 -7.49 -13.78
N ILE A 441 18.90 -8.81 -13.93
CA ILE A 441 20.04 -9.68 -14.22
C ILE A 441 20.70 -9.25 -15.54
N ASN A 442 19.91 -9.04 -16.59
CA ASN A 442 20.43 -8.62 -17.89
C ASN A 442 21.16 -7.27 -17.83
N PHE A 443 20.58 -6.27 -17.17
CA PHE A 443 21.24 -4.98 -16.93
C PHE A 443 22.55 -5.15 -16.17
N SER A 444 22.57 -6.02 -15.14
CA SER A 444 23.79 -6.33 -14.41
C SER A 444 24.88 -6.87 -15.34
N ARG A 445 24.53 -7.80 -16.24
CA ARG A 445 25.48 -8.35 -17.23
C ARG A 445 25.89 -7.33 -18.29
N LEU A 446 24.99 -6.49 -18.78
CA LEU A 446 25.32 -5.41 -19.72
C LEU A 446 26.30 -4.41 -19.10
N GLY A 447 26.13 -4.06 -17.82
CA GLY A 447 27.09 -3.25 -17.09
C GLY A 447 28.48 -3.88 -17.03
N GLN A 448 28.57 -5.19 -16.79
CA GLN A 448 29.85 -5.90 -16.78
C GLN A 448 30.48 -5.96 -18.18
N LEU A 449 29.66 -6.10 -19.23
CA LEU A 449 30.13 -6.07 -20.61
C LEU A 449 30.71 -4.70 -20.98
N ALA A 450 30.10 -3.61 -20.51
CA ALA A 450 30.60 -2.24 -20.75
C ALA A 450 32.00 -2.00 -20.16
N LEU A 451 32.39 -2.75 -19.13
CA LEU A 451 33.70 -2.67 -18.49
C LEU A 451 34.79 -3.48 -19.21
N ARG A 452 34.45 -4.28 -20.21
CA ARG A 452 35.44 -5.09 -20.93
C ARG A 452 36.35 -4.20 -21.77
N GLU A 453 37.63 -4.54 -21.77
CA GLU A 453 38.59 -3.99 -22.72
C GLU A 453 38.24 -4.50 -24.12
N ASP A 454 38.38 -3.63 -25.11
CA ASP A 454 38.22 -4.04 -26.50
C ASP A 454 39.34 -5.03 -26.81
N LYS A 455 38.98 -6.22 -27.29
CA LYS A 455 39.98 -7.18 -27.76
C LYS A 455 40.57 -6.62 -29.04
N ASN A 456 41.72 -5.93 -28.92
CA ASN A 456 42.60 -5.65 -30.05
C ASN A 456 43.15 -6.96 -30.62
#